data_AF-A0A317GYV5-F1
#
_entry.id   AF-A0A317GYV5-F1
#
_cell.length_a   1.000
_cell.length_b   1.000
_cell.length_c   1.000
_cell.angle_alpha   90.00
_cell.angle_beta   90.00
_cell.angle_gamma   90.00
#
_symmetry.space_group_name_H-M   'P 1'
#
loop_
_entity.id
_entity.type
_entity.pdbx_description
1 polymer ?
#
loop_
_entity_poly.entity_id
_entity_poly.type
_entity_poly.pdbx_seq_one_letter_code
_entity_poly.pdbx_strand_id
1 'polypeptide(L)'
;MVIFRSSRHAQAAWDLITYLSETAVQVRFHELSGNLPPRRSAWRDDRLAANVYARAFHEQLERARAAPAVPEWERIVNEMQLAAEQVVQGSVDVAAATRELDRRVNAILEKRRWMLAHERS
;
A
#
# COMPACT_ATOMS: atom_id res chain seq x y z
N MET A 1 -9.61 5.62 -3.42
CA MET A 1 -10.52 6.79 -3.36
C MET A 1 -11.32 6.71 -2.08
N VAL A 2 -11.59 7.83 -1.41
CA VAL A 2 -12.33 7.88 -0.14
C VAL A 2 -13.30 9.05 -0.15
N ILE A 3 -14.45 8.92 0.54
CA ILE A 3 -15.39 10.01 0.79
C ILE A 3 -15.35 10.34 2.28
N PHE A 4 -15.07 11.60 2.61
CA PHE A 4 -15.07 12.03 4.00
C PHE A 4 -16.48 12.01 4.59
N ARG A 5 -16.61 11.54 5.83
CA ARG A 5 -17.90 11.44 6.54
C ARG A 5 -18.63 12.78 6.65
N SER A 6 -17.90 13.88 6.73
CA SER A 6 -18.44 15.24 6.83
C SER A 6 -18.83 15.87 5.49
N SER A 7 -18.70 15.15 4.37
CA SER A 7 -18.99 15.69 3.04
C SER A 7 -20.46 16.05 2.89
N ARG A 8 -20.72 17.29 2.44
CA ARG A 8 -22.07 17.78 2.10
C ARG A 8 -22.60 17.23 0.77
N HIS A 9 -21.72 16.65 -0.06
CA HIS A 9 -22.02 16.17 -1.41
C HIS A 9 -21.57 14.72 -1.60
N ALA A 10 -21.88 13.85 -0.63
CA ALA A 10 -21.44 12.46 -0.64
C ALA A 10 -21.92 11.70 -1.89
N GLN A 11 -23.15 11.96 -2.36
CA GLN A 11 -23.67 11.30 -3.57
C GLN A 11 -22.90 11.69 -4.83
N ALA A 12 -22.68 12.99 -5.08
CA ALA A 12 -21.91 13.44 -6.24
C ALA A 12 -20.46 12.93 -6.21
N ALA A 13 -19.85 12.85 -5.02
CA ALA A 13 -18.53 12.26 -4.85
C ALA A 13 -18.53 10.74 -5.17
N TRP A 14 -19.61 10.03 -4.82
CA TRP A 14 -19.78 8.62 -5.17
C TRP A 14 -19.94 8.41 -6.67
N ASP A 15 -20.70 9.27 -7.36
CA ASP A 15 -20.88 9.19 -8.80
C ASP A 15 -19.55 9.40 -9.53
N LEU A 16 -18.72 10.35 -9.06
CA LEU A 16 -17.35 10.54 -9.57
C LEU A 16 -16.47 9.32 -9.35
N ILE A 17 -16.49 8.73 -8.14
CA ILE A 17 -15.73 7.50 -7.83
C ILE A 17 -16.16 6.35 -8.75
N THR A 18 -17.46 6.25 -9.02
CA THR A 18 -18.03 5.24 -9.91
C THR A 18 -17.51 5.41 -11.33
N TYR A 19 -17.58 6.63 -11.86
CA TYR A 19 -17.03 6.97 -13.18
C TYR A 19 -15.53 6.65 -13.29
N LEU A 20 -14.72 7.07 -12.32
CA LEU A 20 -13.27 6.77 -12.29
C LEU A 20 -12.94 5.28 -12.11
N SER A 21 -13.93 4.48 -11.69
CA SER A 21 -13.79 3.02 -11.53
C SER A 21 -14.18 2.23 -12.79
N GLU A 22 -14.73 2.89 -13.81
CA GLU A 22 -15.06 2.25 -15.08
C GLU A 22 -13.79 1.79 -15.80
N THR A 23 -13.87 0.63 -16.46
CA THR A 23 -12.70 0.04 -17.12
C THR A 23 -12.11 0.96 -18.18
N ALA A 24 -12.93 1.51 -19.08
CA ALA A 24 -12.46 2.41 -20.14
C ALA A 24 -11.77 3.67 -19.59
N VAL A 25 -12.27 4.22 -18.47
CA VAL A 25 -11.69 5.37 -17.80
C VAL A 25 -10.35 5.02 -17.16
N GLN A 26 -10.24 3.85 -16.50
CA GLN A 26 -8.97 3.39 -15.93
C GLN A 26 -7.90 3.14 -16.99
N VAL A 27 -8.26 2.56 -18.14
CA VAL A 27 -7.32 2.34 -19.24
C VAL A 27 -6.84 3.68 -19.81
N ARG A 28 -7.76 4.64 -20.03
CA ARG A 28 -7.38 5.99 -20.47
C ARG A 28 -6.48 6.70 -19.45
N PHE A 29 -6.76 6.55 -18.17
CA PHE A 29 -5.94 7.12 -17.11
C PHE A 29 -4.52 6.53 -17.10
N HIS A 30 -4.41 5.22 -17.34
CA HIS A 30 -3.11 4.54 -17.50
C HIS A 30 -2.33 5.10 -18.70
N GLU A 31 -2.95 5.25 -19.87
CA GLU A 31 -2.29 5.79 -21.07
C GLU A 31 -1.72 7.19 -20.83
N LEU A 32 -2.41 8.02 -20.05
CA LEU A 32 -2.00 9.40 -19.77
C LEU A 32 -0.91 9.52 -18.70
N SER A 33 -0.89 8.60 -17.72
CA SER A 33 -0.08 8.78 -16.50
C SER A 33 0.88 7.64 -16.19
N GLY A 34 0.74 6.49 -16.87
CA GLY A 34 1.42 5.24 -16.53
C GLY A 34 0.89 4.54 -15.27
N ASN A 35 -0.09 5.12 -14.55
CA ASN A 35 -0.63 4.51 -13.33
C ASN A 35 -1.31 3.17 -13.62
N LEU A 36 -0.97 2.15 -12.83
CA LEU A 36 -1.43 0.78 -13.04
C LEU A 36 -2.90 0.61 -12.63
N PRO A 37 -3.77 0.06 -13.50
CA PRO A 37 -5.16 -0.20 -13.12
C PRO A 37 -5.29 -1.22 -12.00
N PRO A 38 -6.13 -0.96 -10.97
CA PRO A 38 -6.27 -1.86 -9.83
C PRO A 38 -7.19 -3.07 -10.08
N ARG A 39 -7.89 -3.13 -11.22
CA ARG A 39 -8.89 -4.17 -11.53
C ARG A 39 -8.44 -5.07 -12.68
N ARG A 40 -8.60 -6.39 -12.52
CA ARG A 40 -8.30 -7.39 -13.55
C ARG A 40 -9.02 -7.16 -14.89
N SER A 41 -10.22 -6.58 -14.88
CA SER A 41 -10.98 -6.31 -16.11
C SER A 41 -10.26 -5.33 -17.03
N ALA A 42 -9.56 -4.34 -16.49
CA ALA A 42 -8.80 -3.38 -17.28
C ALA A 42 -7.61 -4.02 -17.99
N TRP A 43 -6.99 -5.02 -17.38
CA TRP A 43 -5.87 -5.76 -17.96
C TRP A 43 -6.25 -6.67 -19.13
N ARG A 44 -7.55 -6.85 -19.40
CA ARG A 44 -8.05 -7.56 -20.60
C ARG A 44 -8.28 -6.63 -21.80
N ASP A 45 -8.19 -5.31 -21.61
CA ASP A 45 -8.25 -4.35 -22.71
C ASP A 45 -6.98 -4.50 -23.57
N ASP A 46 -7.15 -4.59 -24.89
CA ASP A 46 -6.06 -4.83 -25.84
C ASP A 46 -4.91 -3.82 -25.69
N ARG A 47 -5.22 -2.58 -25.28
CA ARG A 47 -4.24 -1.50 -25.12
C ARG A 47 -3.27 -1.78 -23.97
N LEU A 48 -3.71 -2.53 -22.96
CA LEU A 48 -2.87 -3.00 -21.84
C LEU A 48 -2.31 -4.39 -22.10
N ALA A 49 -3.12 -5.30 -22.65
CA ALA A 49 -2.72 -6.67 -22.90
C ALA A 49 -1.59 -6.77 -23.93
N ALA A 50 -1.56 -5.88 -24.93
CA ALA A 50 -0.49 -5.81 -25.93
C ALA A 50 0.74 -5.01 -25.46
N ASN A 51 0.67 -4.34 -24.30
CA ASN A 51 1.78 -3.54 -23.79
C ASN A 51 2.82 -4.42 -23.10
N VAL A 52 3.93 -4.69 -23.81
CA VAL A 52 5.05 -5.50 -23.31
C VAL A 52 5.63 -4.99 -21.99
N TYR A 53 5.64 -3.68 -21.76
CA TYR A 53 6.16 -3.08 -20.54
C TYR A 53 5.21 -3.25 -19.36
N ALA A 54 3.90 -3.32 -19.61
CA ALA A 54 2.89 -3.47 -18.57
C ALA A 54 2.74 -4.92 -18.07
N ARG A 55 3.17 -5.90 -18.87
CA ARG A 55 3.03 -7.34 -18.56
C ARG A 55 3.68 -7.74 -17.24
N ALA A 56 4.93 -7.33 -17.00
CA ALA A 56 5.63 -7.68 -15.76
C ALA A 56 4.91 -7.12 -14.52
N PHE A 57 4.39 -5.89 -14.62
CA PHE A 57 3.60 -5.27 -13.56
C PHE A 57 2.29 -6.03 -13.29
N HIS A 58 1.59 -6.48 -14.35
CA HIS A 58 0.39 -7.28 -14.19
C HIS A 58 0.66 -8.57 -13.40
N GLU A 59 1.69 -9.31 -13.80
CA GLU A 59 2.07 -10.56 -13.13
C GLU A 59 2.49 -10.32 -11.67
N GLN A 60 3.14 -9.20 -11.38
CA GLN A 60 3.50 -8.82 -10.00
C GLN A 60 2.28 -8.44 -9.16
N LEU A 61 1.29 -7.74 -9.72
CA LEU A 61 0.08 -7.32 -9.01
C LEU A 61 -0.75 -8.51 -8.52
N GLU A 62 -0.76 -9.63 -9.25
CA GLU A 62 -1.43 -10.87 -8.81
C GLU A 62 -0.81 -11.49 -7.55
N ARG A 63 0.41 -11.09 -7.19
CA ARG A 63 1.16 -11.58 -6.01
C ARG A 63 1.31 -10.53 -4.92
N ALA A 64 0.89 -9.29 -5.18
CA ALA A 64 1.05 -8.19 -4.26
C ALA A 64 0.26 -8.44 -2.96
N ARG A 65 0.90 -8.14 -1.82
CA ARG A 65 0.26 -8.20 -0.51
C ARG A 65 0.16 -6.79 0.05
N ALA A 66 -0.99 -6.49 0.64
CA ALA A 66 -1.14 -5.24 1.37
C ALA A 66 -0.18 -5.23 2.57
N ALA A 67 0.34 -4.04 2.87
CA ALA A 67 1.00 -3.78 4.12
C ALA A 67 0.06 -4.06 5.31
N PRO A 68 0.59 -4.40 6.50
CA PRO A 68 -0.19 -4.46 7.72
C PRO A 68 -1.02 -3.18 7.93
N ALA A 69 -2.32 -3.34 8.15
CA ALA A 69 -3.28 -2.24 8.31
C ALA A 69 -3.20 -1.63 9.73
N VAL A 70 -2.04 -1.11 10.11
CA VAL A 70 -1.81 -0.41 11.38
C VAL A 70 -1.40 1.03 11.11
N PRO A 71 -1.93 2.03 11.86
CA PRO A 71 -1.56 3.44 11.69
C PRO A 71 -0.05 3.69 11.82
N GLU A 72 0.63 2.85 12.59
CA GLU A 72 2.05 2.95 12.86
C GLU A 72 2.94 2.40 11.72
N TRP A 73 2.36 1.85 10.65
CA TRP A 73 3.11 1.12 9.61
C TRP A 73 4.22 1.94 8.96
N GLU A 74 3.96 3.21 8.63
CA GLU A 74 4.97 4.09 8.02
C GLU A 74 6.19 4.29 8.94
N ARG A 75 5.97 4.40 10.26
CA ARG A 75 7.06 4.49 11.24
C ARG A 75 7.86 3.20 11.30
N ILE A 76 7.20 2.05 11.20
CA ILE A 76 7.85 0.74 11.17
C ILE A 76 8.75 0.61 9.94
N VAL A 77 8.27 1.02 8.76
CA VAL A 77 9.07 1.00 7.51
C VAL A 77 10.31 1.87 7.62
N ASN A 78 10.23 3.05 8.25
CA ASN A 78 11.39 3.90 8.45
C ASN A 78 12.46 3.22 9.33
N GLU A 79 12.07 2.57 10.42
CA GLU A 79 13.01 1.81 11.25
C GLU A 79 13.61 0.62 10.49
N MET A 80 12.83 -0.06 9.65
CA MET A 80 13.32 -1.12 8.77
C MET A 80 14.40 -0.61 7.79
N GLN A 81 14.19 0.58 7.19
CA GLN A 81 15.15 1.19 6.28
C GLN A 81 16.47 1.52 6.99
N LEU A 82 16.41 2.12 8.18
CA LEU A 82 17.60 2.44 8.99
C LEU A 82 18.37 1.18 9.40
N ALA A 83 17.66 0.12 9.79
CA ALA A 83 18.28 -1.17 10.12
C ALA A 83 18.96 -1.80 8.89
N ALA A 84 18.29 -1.78 7.73
CA ALA A 84 18.85 -2.29 6.48
C ALA A 84 20.10 -1.50 6.05
N GLU A 85 20.09 -0.18 6.22
CA GLU A 85 21.25 0.68 5.93
C GLU A 85 22.47 0.29 6.77
N GLN A 86 22.31 0.09 8.08
CA GLN A 86 23.41 -0.31 8.98
C GLN A 86 24.00 -1.67 8.61
N VAL A 87 23.15 -2.61 8.19
CA VAL A 87 23.57 -3.93 7.71
C VAL A 87 24.36 -3.82 6.41
N VAL A 88 23.85 -3.05 5.44
CA VAL A 88 24.51 -2.85 4.14
C VAL A 88 25.86 -2.14 4.30
N GLN A 89 25.96 -1.20 5.25
CA GLN A 89 27.21 -0.53 5.60
C GLN A 89 28.18 -1.42 6.41
N GLY A 90 27.74 -2.62 6.83
CA GLY A 90 28.56 -3.54 7.62
C GLY A 90 28.81 -3.10 9.07
N SER A 91 28.05 -2.13 9.58
CA SER A 91 28.21 -1.60 10.95
C SER A 91 27.58 -2.51 12.00
N VAL A 92 26.58 -3.31 11.62
CA VAL A 92 25.88 -4.26 12.49
C VAL A 92 25.57 -5.53 11.68
N ASP A 93 25.66 -6.71 12.30
CA ASP A 93 25.22 -7.94 11.65
C ASP A 93 23.69 -8.04 11.54
N VAL A 94 23.21 -8.90 10.63
CA VAL A 94 21.77 -9.07 10.37
C VAL A 94 20.98 -9.45 11.63
N ALA A 95 21.54 -10.31 12.48
CA ALA A 95 20.82 -10.83 13.65
C ALA A 95 20.71 -9.78 14.76
N ALA A 96 21.73 -8.94 14.93
CA ALA A 96 21.71 -7.82 15.84
C ALA A 96 20.77 -6.72 15.35
N ALA A 97 20.78 -6.41 14.05
CA ALA A 97 19.88 -5.42 13.46
C ALA A 97 18.41 -5.83 13.58
N THR A 98 18.06 -7.11 13.35
CA THR A 98 16.67 -7.57 13.49
C THR A 98 16.19 -7.58 14.94
N ARG A 99 17.02 -7.98 15.91
CA ARG A 99 16.67 -7.89 17.34
C ARG A 99 16.39 -6.45 17.78
N GLU A 100 17.21 -5.51 17.33
CA GLU A 100 17.03 -4.10 17.65
C GLU A 100 15.79 -3.53 16.96
N LEU A 101 15.56 -3.87 15.69
CA LEU A 101 14.35 -3.50 14.96
C LEU A 101 13.10 -4.00 15.69
N ASP A 102 13.06 -5.26 16.11
CA ASP A 102 11.94 -5.83 16.86
C ASP A 102 11.68 -5.08 18.17
N ARG A 103 12.74 -4.71 18.90
CA ARG A 103 12.63 -3.90 20.12
C ARG A 103 11.98 -2.55 19.83
N ARG A 104 12.39 -1.87 18.76
CA ARG A 104 11.85 -0.56 18.35
C ARG A 104 10.41 -0.65 17.88
N VAL A 105 10.10 -1.61 17.01
CA VAL A 105 8.74 -1.88 16.54
C VAL A 105 7.82 -2.19 17.72
N ASN A 106 8.32 -2.94 18.71
CA ASN A 106 7.57 -3.19 19.93
C ASN A 106 7.27 -1.90 20.71
N ALA A 107 8.23 -1.00 20.89
CA ALA A 107 7.96 0.28 21.53
C ALA A 107 6.93 1.12 20.75
N ILE A 108 7.03 1.15 19.41
CA ILE A 108 6.07 1.86 18.54
C ILE A 108 4.65 1.34 18.74
N LEU A 109 4.48 0.03 18.84
CA LEU A 109 3.18 -0.64 18.95
C LEU A 109 2.65 -0.76 20.39
N GLU A 110 3.37 -0.24 21.39
CA GLU A 110 3.01 -0.38 22.81
C GLU A 110 1.62 0.16 23.12
N LYS A 111 1.34 1.41 22.72
CA LYS A 111 0.02 2.03 22.93
C LYS A 111 -1.09 1.21 22.28
N ARG A 112 -0.88 0.71 21.06
CA ARG A 112 -1.85 -0.11 20.34
C ARG A 112 -2.14 -1.42 21.08
N ARG A 113 -1.09 -2.11 21.55
CA ARG A 113 -1.26 -3.35 22.34
C ARG A 113 -2.01 -3.08 23.64
N TRP A 114 -1.69 -1.97 24.31
CA TRP A 114 -2.40 -1.56 25.50
C TRP A 114 -3.89 -1.31 25.21
N MET A 115 -4.24 -0.53 24.18
CA MET A 115 -5.64 -0.27 23.81
C MET A 115 -6.39 -1.58 23.49
N LEU A 116 -5.82 -2.47 22.69
CA LEU A 116 -6.44 -3.76 22.35
C LEU A 116 -6.63 -4.70 23.56
N ALA A 117 -5.79 -4.59 24.59
CA ALA A 117 -5.95 -5.34 25.83
C ALA A 117 -7.10 -4.80 26.70
N HIS A 118 -7.38 -3.49 26.63
CA HIS A 118 -8.36 -2.82 27.50
C HIS A 118 -9.71 -2.54 26.81
N GLU A 119 -9.79 -2.50 25.48
CA GLU A 119 -11.04 -2.36 24.70
C GLU A 119 -11.93 -3.62 24.70
N ARG A 120 -11.42 -4.76 25.19
CA ARG A 120 -12.19 -6.02 25.33
C ARG A 120 -12.85 -6.17 26.71
N SER A 121 -13.08 -5.06 27.42
CA SER A 121 -13.73 -5.02 28.74
C SER A 121 -15.09 -4.36 28.66
#